data_AF-A0A838J207-F1
#
_entry.id   AF-A0A838J207-F1
#
_cell.length_a   1.000
_cell.length_b   1.000
_cell.length_c   1.000
_cell.angle_alpha   90.00
_cell.angle_beta   90.00
_cell.angle_gamma   90.00
#
_symmetry.space_group_name_H-M   'P 1'
#
loop_
_entity.id
_entity.type
_entity.pdbx_description
1 polymer ?
#
loop_
_entity_poly.entity_id
_entity_poly.type
_entity_poly.pdbx_seq_one_letter_code
_entity_poly.pdbx_strand_id
1 'polypeptide(L)'
;MRDKEKEEDMFRSRANEPLIAANPRISHTRRAVWIGSGEVLFALASGVYEALQTLHHPMPATWWPFPDPETALIVVVIGLSGSLLLARCAPLLCFLRRVEQHRRAAVAGDTQWLVAVQPVPLPRTGWRVEAITLRLKRTHIWFWIGVCFLVLLVVPSLPSVLEHSFAEELPILGLMVLFVLPIGAFISSQIFLSRHTIEATTRGLETRGGKELGAREARKRMNWEEARLFARYTFPGILGRRSLIFYELSSATMVISWRWVLDPHSPLMPWCPLVPVEEYHRQMQDLCELIVMKTGLPLYDVSESGHDG
;
A
#
# COMPACT_ATOMS: atom_id res chain seq x y z
N MET A 1 4.37 -1.87 50.84
CA MET A 1 5.55 -2.63 50.35
C MET A 1 5.14 -3.65 49.29
N ARG A 2 4.10 -4.46 49.55
CA ARG A 2 3.55 -5.45 48.60
C ARG A 2 3.08 -4.89 47.25
N ASP A 3 2.59 -3.65 47.20
CA ASP A 3 2.13 -3.04 45.95
C ASP A 3 3.27 -2.58 45.03
N LYS A 4 4.44 -2.19 45.58
CA LYS A 4 5.62 -1.81 44.77
C LYS A 4 6.25 -3.03 44.09
N GLU A 5 6.27 -4.17 44.77
CA GLU A 5 6.79 -5.43 44.23
C GLU A 5 5.94 -5.93 43.05
N LYS A 6 4.61 -5.78 43.16
CA LYS A 6 3.67 -6.13 42.10
C LYS A 6 3.77 -5.20 40.89
N GLU A 7 4.07 -3.92 41.11
CA GLU A 7 4.30 -2.95 40.03
C GLU A 7 5.63 -3.22 39.31
N GLU A 8 6.71 -3.51 40.04
CA GLU A 8 8.00 -3.89 39.45
C GLU A 8 7.94 -5.20 38.66
N ASP A 9 7.24 -6.22 39.16
CA ASP A 9 7.05 -7.48 38.43
C ASP A 9 6.18 -7.29 37.17
N MET A 10 5.18 -6.40 37.22
CA MET A 10 4.38 -6.06 36.05
C MET A 10 5.20 -5.29 35.00
N PHE A 11 6.09 -4.40 35.42
CA PHE A 11 7.01 -3.70 34.51
C PHE A 11 8.06 -4.65 33.91
N ARG A 12 8.60 -5.59 34.70
CA ARG A 12 9.55 -6.61 34.21
C ARG A 12 8.88 -7.61 33.28
N SER A 13 7.63 -7.98 33.56
CA SER A 13 6.84 -8.85 32.69
C SER A 13 6.53 -8.18 31.35
N ARG A 14 6.17 -6.88 31.35
CA ARG A 14 5.98 -6.10 30.11
C ARG A 14 7.27 -5.83 29.33
N ALA A 15 8.40 -5.70 30.02
CA ALA A 15 9.70 -5.54 29.38
C ALA A 15 10.17 -6.82 28.65
N ASN A 16 9.61 -7.98 29.01
CA ASN A 16 9.95 -9.28 28.45
C ASN A 16 8.93 -9.82 27.43
N GLU A 17 7.86 -9.09 27.12
CA GLU A 17 7.03 -9.46 25.97
C GLU A 17 7.91 -9.39 24.71
N PRO A 18 7.92 -10.44 23.86
CA PRO A 18 8.64 -10.41 22.60
C PRO A 18 8.00 -9.35 21.68
N LEU A 19 8.42 -8.11 21.87
CA LEU A 19 8.06 -6.96 21.06
C LEU A 19 8.59 -7.23 19.65
N ILE A 20 7.74 -7.75 18.78
CA ILE A 20 7.98 -7.68 17.33
C ILE A 20 7.75 -6.24 16.88
N ALA A 21 8.50 -5.80 15.88
CA ALA A 21 8.28 -4.50 15.28
C ALA A 21 6.88 -4.42 14.66
N ALA A 22 6.16 -3.33 14.95
CA ALA A 22 4.85 -3.07 14.37
C ALA A 22 4.94 -3.00 12.84
N ASN A 23 3.89 -3.44 12.13
CA ASN A 23 3.90 -3.39 10.68
C ASN A 23 4.05 -1.93 10.19
N PRO A 24 5.15 -1.58 9.46
CA PRO A 24 5.38 -0.20 9.03
C PRO A 24 4.27 0.31 8.12
N ARG A 25 3.56 -0.57 7.40
CA ARG A 25 2.44 -0.19 6.52
C ARG A 25 1.32 0.52 7.28
N ILE A 26 1.10 0.20 8.56
CA ILE A 26 0.05 0.83 9.37
C ILE A 26 0.30 2.33 9.50
N SER A 27 1.55 2.76 9.74
CA SER A 27 1.87 4.18 9.91
C SER A 27 1.72 4.95 8.58
N HIS A 28 2.13 4.34 7.46
CA HIS A 28 1.95 4.91 6.12
C HIS A 28 0.47 5.02 5.73
N THR A 29 -0.31 3.95 5.91
CA THR A 29 -1.75 3.97 5.60
C THR A 29 -2.50 4.93 6.52
N ARG A 30 -2.14 5.01 7.80
CA ARG A 30 -2.69 6.02 8.72
C ARG A 30 -2.41 7.43 8.23
N ARG A 31 -1.19 7.73 7.78
CA ARG A 31 -0.85 9.04 7.19
C ARG A 31 -1.70 9.34 5.96
N ALA A 32 -1.88 8.35 5.07
CA ALA A 32 -2.74 8.50 3.89
C ALA A 32 -4.20 8.77 4.23
N VAL A 33 -4.76 8.07 5.24
CA VAL A 33 -6.12 8.34 5.76
C VAL A 33 -6.22 9.76 6.30
N TRP A 34 -5.24 10.22 7.10
CA TRP A 34 -5.23 11.60 7.62
C TRP A 34 -5.19 12.65 6.50
N ILE A 35 -4.36 12.44 5.48
CA ILE A 35 -4.29 13.33 4.31
C ILE A 35 -5.64 13.34 3.58
N GLY A 36 -6.21 12.17 3.27
CA GLY A 36 -7.51 12.08 2.61
C GLY A 36 -8.65 12.72 3.42
N SER A 37 -8.66 12.54 4.75
CA SER A 37 -9.61 13.23 5.64
C SER A 37 -9.44 14.74 5.58
N GLY A 38 -8.20 15.23 5.56
CA GLY A 38 -7.89 16.65 5.42
C GLY A 38 -8.39 17.23 4.10
N GLU A 39 -8.19 16.53 2.99
CA GLU A 39 -8.69 16.93 1.66
C GLU A 39 -10.22 17.04 1.64
N VAL A 40 -10.93 16.04 2.19
CA VAL A 40 -12.40 16.08 2.26
C VAL A 40 -12.90 17.23 3.15
N LEU A 41 -12.29 17.42 4.32
CA LEU A 41 -12.66 18.52 5.22
C LEU A 41 -12.41 19.89 4.59
N PHE A 42 -11.29 20.04 3.87
CA PHE A 42 -10.99 21.27 3.13
C PHE A 42 -12.03 21.54 2.05
N ALA A 43 -12.38 20.54 1.23
CA ALA A 43 -13.42 20.68 0.21
C ALA A 43 -14.78 21.08 0.82
N LEU A 44 -15.18 20.45 1.93
CA LEU A 44 -16.42 20.81 2.63
C LEU A 44 -16.38 22.23 3.19
N ALA A 45 -15.27 22.63 3.82
CA ALA A 45 -15.12 23.97 4.37
C ALA A 45 -15.16 25.05 3.28
N SER A 46 -14.50 24.82 2.15
CA SER A 46 -14.53 25.73 1.00
C SER A 46 -15.95 25.85 0.43
N GLY A 47 -16.66 24.74 0.24
CA GLY A 47 -18.05 24.77 -0.22
C GLY A 47 -19.01 25.48 0.75
N VAL A 48 -18.84 25.30 2.07
CA VAL A 48 -19.62 26.02 3.08
C VAL A 48 -19.27 27.51 3.09
N TYR A 49 -17.99 27.86 2.98
CA TYR A 49 -17.55 29.26 2.92
C TYR A 49 -18.16 29.99 1.73
N GLU A 50 -18.15 29.37 0.54
CA GLU A 50 -18.81 29.91 -0.66
C GLU A 50 -20.31 30.08 -0.46
N ALA A 51 -20.99 29.07 0.12
CA ALA A 51 -22.41 29.15 0.43
C ALA A 51 -22.75 30.27 1.44
N LEU A 52 -21.85 30.56 2.38
CA LEU A 52 -22.04 31.67 3.32
C LEU A 52 -21.79 33.04 2.68
N GLN A 53 -20.83 33.14 1.77
CA GLN A 53 -20.56 34.35 1.01
C GLN A 53 -21.74 34.74 0.12
N THR A 54 -22.36 33.76 -0.55
CA THR A 54 -23.57 33.98 -1.36
C THR A 54 -24.78 34.42 -0.52
N LEU A 55 -24.85 34.01 0.75
CA LEU A 55 -25.90 34.46 1.67
C LEU A 55 -25.67 35.88 2.22
N HIS A 56 -24.41 36.30 2.45
CA HIS A 56 -24.09 37.62 3.03
C HIS A 56 -24.09 38.77 2.04
N HIS A 57 -23.83 38.49 0.77
CA HIS A 57 -23.87 39.49 -0.30
C HIS A 57 -25.11 39.24 -1.17
N PRO A 58 -26.25 39.89 -0.89
CA PRO A 58 -27.43 39.79 -1.76
C PRO A 58 -27.07 40.38 -3.13
N MET A 59 -26.69 39.51 -4.05
CA MET A 59 -26.32 39.86 -5.41
C MET A 59 -27.53 40.41 -6.17
N PRO A 60 -27.34 41.34 -7.12
CA PRO A 60 -28.38 41.74 -8.06
C PRO A 60 -28.89 40.53 -8.85
N ALA A 61 -30.18 40.51 -9.17
CA ALA A 61 -30.93 39.38 -9.77
C ALA A 61 -30.39 38.82 -11.10
N THR A 62 -29.36 39.43 -11.68
CA THR A 62 -28.74 39.04 -12.94
C THR A 62 -27.49 38.17 -12.76
N TRP A 63 -26.99 37.97 -11.53
CA TRP A 63 -25.76 37.24 -11.26
C TRP A 63 -26.13 35.90 -10.62
N TRP A 64 -25.86 34.80 -11.32
CA TRP A 64 -26.22 33.44 -10.93
C TRP A 64 -25.58 33.14 -9.55
N PRO A 65 -26.34 32.69 -8.53
CA PRO A 65 -25.88 32.59 -7.15
C PRO A 65 -24.93 31.41 -6.87
N PHE A 66 -24.39 30.80 -7.92
CA PHE A 66 -23.47 29.68 -7.79
C PHE A 66 -22.03 30.19 -7.79
N PRO A 67 -21.13 29.54 -7.03
CA PRO A 67 -19.70 29.78 -7.18
C PRO A 67 -19.32 29.67 -8.66
N ASP A 68 -18.32 30.46 -9.07
CA ASP A 68 -17.78 30.36 -10.41
C ASP A 68 -17.53 28.88 -10.73
N PRO A 69 -17.98 28.38 -11.89
CA PRO A 69 -18.01 26.95 -12.19
C PRO A 69 -16.63 26.30 -12.03
N GLU A 70 -15.56 27.08 -12.21
CA GLU A 70 -14.18 26.68 -11.96
C GLU A 70 -13.91 26.33 -10.48
N THR A 71 -14.40 27.16 -9.55
CA THR A 71 -14.16 26.95 -8.11
C THR A 71 -15.00 25.78 -7.61
N ALA A 72 -16.25 25.67 -8.08
CA ALA A 72 -17.10 24.51 -7.83
C ALA A 72 -16.42 23.21 -8.30
N LEU A 73 -15.84 23.22 -9.51
CA LEU A 73 -15.12 22.07 -10.07
C LEU A 73 -13.90 21.70 -9.22
N ILE A 74 -13.10 22.68 -8.78
CA ILE A 74 -11.93 22.44 -7.91
C ILE A 74 -12.37 21.79 -6.60
N VAL A 75 -13.39 22.33 -5.94
CA VAL A 75 -13.93 21.78 -4.68
C VAL A 75 -14.43 20.34 -4.87
N VAL A 76 -15.15 20.08 -5.97
CA VAL A 76 -15.63 18.73 -6.30
C VAL A 76 -14.47 17.78 -6.55
N VAL A 77 -13.45 18.19 -7.32
CA VAL A 77 -12.28 17.34 -7.62
C VAL A 77 -11.50 17.00 -6.35
N ILE A 78 -11.25 17.97 -5.46
CA ILE A 78 -10.59 17.74 -4.17
C ILE A 78 -11.43 16.84 -3.26
N GLY A 79 -12.75 17.08 -3.20
CA GLY A 79 -13.67 16.26 -2.42
C GLY A 79 -13.71 14.81 -2.90
N LEU A 80 -13.74 14.58 -4.21
CA LEU A 80 -13.71 13.26 -4.83
C LEU A 80 -12.35 12.57 -4.63
N SER A 81 -11.23 13.28 -4.78
CA SER A 81 -9.89 12.71 -4.56
C SER A 81 -9.73 12.24 -3.11
N GLY A 82 -10.10 13.10 -2.15
CA GLY A 82 -10.05 12.77 -0.72
C GLY A 82 -10.97 11.60 -0.37
N SER A 83 -12.19 11.59 -0.93
CA SER A 83 -13.16 10.50 -0.71
C SER A 83 -12.66 9.16 -1.27
N LEU A 84 -12.05 9.15 -2.46
CA LEU A 84 -11.46 7.95 -3.05
C LEU A 84 -10.26 7.44 -2.23
N LEU A 85 -9.40 8.35 -1.75
CA LEU A 85 -8.30 8.01 -0.84
C LEU A 85 -8.84 7.38 0.45
N LEU A 86 -9.87 7.95 1.06
CA LEU A 86 -10.51 7.41 2.26
C LEU A 86 -11.15 6.04 2.01
N ALA A 87 -11.95 5.92 0.95
CA ALA A 87 -12.62 4.67 0.58
C ALA A 87 -11.61 3.53 0.33
N ARG A 88 -10.42 3.85 -0.19
CA ARG A 88 -9.35 2.86 -0.39
C ARG A 88 -8.55 2.58 0.88
N CYS A 89 -8.17 3.61 1.63
CA CYS A 89 -7.19 3.48 2.72
C CYS A 89 -7.82 3.12 4.06
N ALA A 90 -9.07 3.50 4.35
CA ALA A 90 -9.71 3.17 5.62
C ALA A 90 -9.96 1.66 5.77
N PRO A 91 -10.55 0.93 4.80
CA PRO A 91 -10.69 -0.52 4.89
C PRO A 91 -9.35 -1.23 4.98
N LEU A 92 -8.35 -0.74 4.24
CA LEU A 92 -6.98 -1.24 4.30
C LEU A 92 -6.37 -1.05 5.70
N LEU A 93 -6.58 0.09 6.35
CA LEU A 93 -6.09 0.33 7.71
C LEU A 93 -6.77 -0.60 8.72
N CYS A 94 -8.08 -0.80 8.61
CA CYS A 94 -8.82 -1.74 9.46
C CYS A 94 -8.30 -3.17 9.26
N PHE A 95 -8.09 -3.60 8.01
CA PHE A 95 -7.48 -4.88 7.71
C PHE A 95 -6.07 -5.02 8.32
N LEU A 96 -5.21 -4.01 8.15
CA LEU A 96 -3.84 -4.05 8.69
C LEU A 96 -3.83 -4.08 10.23
N ARG A 97 -4.78 -3.41 10.89
CA ARG A 97 -4.94 -3.50 12.36
C ARG A 97 -5.32 -4.91 12.81
N ARG A 98 -6.20 -5.60 12.08
CA ARG A 98 -6.54 -7.00 12.38
C ARG A 98 -5.35 -7.93 12.17
N VAL A 99 -4.64 -7.78 11.05
CA VAL A 99 -3.39 -8.51 10.79
C VAL A 99 -2.37 -8.28 11.93
N GLU A 100 -2.23 -7.05 12.43
CA GLU A 100 -1.33 -6.75 13.56
C GLU A 100 -1.76 -7.44 14.86
N GLN A 101 -3.06 -7.53 15.14
CA GLN A 101 -3.57 -8.29 16.28
C GLN A 101 -3.22 -9.78 16.16
N HIS A 102 -3.46 -10.38 14.99
CA HIS A 102 -3.12 -11.79 14.74
C HIS A 102 -1.61 -12.04 14.77
N ARG A 103 -0.80 -11.09 14.30
CA ARG A 103 0.67 -11.16 14.42
C ARG A 103 1.11 -11.24 15.88
N ARG A 104 0.48 -10.48 16.79
CA ARG A 104 0.78 -10.54 18.23
C ARG A 104 0.37 -11.88 18.83
N ALA A 105 -0.80 -12.40 18.43
CA ALA A 105 -1.24 -13.73 18.85
C ALA A 105 -0.28 -14.83 18.37
N ALA A 106 0.14 -14.80 17.10
CA ALA A 106 1.11 -15.73 16.53
C ALA A 106 2.45 -15.70 17.26
N VAL A 107 2.94 -14.51 17.64
CA VAL A 107 4.16 -14.37 18.45
C VAL A 107 4.00 -14.93 19.86
N ALA A 108 2.80 -14.88 20.43
CA ALA A 108 2.48 -15.54 21.70
C ALA A 108 2.39 -17.07 21.59
N GLY A 109 2.64 -17.65 20.41
CA GLY A 109 2.64 -19.10 20.18
C GLY A 109 1.25 -19.67 19.90
N ASP A 110 0.30 -18.83 19.52
CA ASP A 110 -1.07 -19.25 19.25
C ASP A 110 -1.17 -20.10 17.96
N THR A 111 -1.34 -21.41 18.16
CA THR A 111 -1.32 -22.41 17.09
C THR A 111 -2.50 -22.31 16.12
N GLN A 112 -3.60 -21.61 16.48
CA GLN A 112 -4.76 -21.46 15.58
C GLN A 112 -4.41 -20.71 14.28
N TRP A 113 -3.32 -19.94 14.32
CA TRP A 113 -2.83 -19.18 13.17
C TRP A 113 -1.77 -19.94 12.37
N LEU A 114 -1.44 -21.19 12.69
CA LEU A 114 -0.47 -21.94 11.89
C LEU A 114 -1.05 -22.29 10.52
N VAL A 115 -0.25 -22.14 9.47
CA VAL A 115 -0.64 -22.63 8.15
C VAL A 115 -0.76 -24.15 8.20
N ALA A 116 -1.85 -24.69 7.63
CA ALA A 116 -2.12 -26.12 7.56
C ALA A 116 -0.98 -26.93 6.89
N VAL A 117 -0.34 -26.36 5.87
CA VAL A 117 0.83 -26.92 5.20
C VAL A 117 2.06 -26.09 5.53
N GLN A 118 2.94 -26.63 6.37
CA GLN A 118 4.20 -25.99 6.72
C GLN A 118 5.25 -26.22 5.62
N PRO A 119 6.13 -25.23 5.33
CA PRO A 119 7.27 -25.43 4.44
C PRO A 119 8.19 -26.50 5.06
N VAL A 120 8.51 -27.54 4.31
CA VAL A 120 9.40 -28.61 4.79
C VAL A 120 10.83 -28.29 4.35
N PRO A 121 11.77 -28.11 5.29
CA PRO A 121 13.15 -27.81 4.93
C PRO A 121 13.78 -29.03 4.23
N LEU A 122 14.14 -28.88 2.96
CA LEU A 122 14.86 -29.92 2.24
C LEU A 122 16.35 -29.95 2.67
N PRO A 123 16.94 -31.12 2.95
CA PRO A 123 18.36 -31.23 3.27
C PRO A 123 19.21 -31.07 2.01
N ARG A 124 19.35 -29.84 1.50
CA ARG A 124 20.25 -29.51 0.40
C ARG A 124 21.49 -28.78 0.92
N THR A 125 22.65 -29.37 0.71
CA THR A 125 23.93 -28.72 0.96
C THR A 125 24.18 -27.62 -0.09
N GLY A 126 24.45 -26.39 0.34
CA GLY A 126 24.84 -25.30 -0.57
C GLY A 126 23.69 -24.41 -1.07
N TRP A 127 22.61 -24.27 -0.30
CA TRP A 127 21.46 -23.45 -0.70
C TRP A 127 21.85 -22.00 -1.04
N ARG A 128 21.60 -21.60 -2.29
CA ARG A 128 21.67 -20.21 -2.75
C ARG A 128 20.38 -19.89 -3.49
N VAL A 129 19.48 -19.17 -2.84
CA VAL A 129 18.30 -18.62 -3.53
C VAL A 129 18.77 -17.42 -4.33
N GLU A 130 18.54 -17.46 -5.65
CA GLU A 130 18.81 -16.32 -6.51
C GLU A 130 17.95 -15.12 -6.11
N ALA A 131 18.42 -13.91 -6.42
CA ALA A 131 17.70 -12.70 -6.05
C ALA A 131 16.36 -12.61 -6.81
N ILE A 132 15.25 -12.75 -6.09
CA ILE A 132 13.91 -12.71 -6.66
C ILE A 132 13.54 -11.25 -6.90
N THR A 133 13.40 -10.87 -8.18
CA THR A 133 13.10 -9.50 -8.57
C THR A 133 11.71 -9.37 -9.19
N LEU A 134 10.91 -8.50 -8.59
CA LEU A 134 9.62 -8.06 -9.11
C LEU A 134 9.76 -6.68 -9.75
N ARG A 135 9.12 -6.51 -10.91
CA ARG A 135 9.01 -5.23 -11.63
C ARG A 135 7.55 -4.91 -11.90
N LEU A 136 7.24 -3.62 -12.12
CA LEU A 136 5.91 -3.25 -12.60
C LEU A 136 5.77 -3.58 -14.09
N LYS A 137 4.59 -4.05 -14.49
CA LYS A 137 4.24 -4.32 -15.89
C LYS A 137 4.14 -3.01 -16.66
N ARG A 138 4.76 -2.98 -17.83
CA ARG A 138 4.67 -1.84 -18.76
C ARG A 138 3.22 -1.56 -19.20
N THR A 139 2.39 -2.59 -19.33
CA THR A 139 0.97 -2.45 -19.68
C THR A 139 0.19 -1.66 -18.63
N HIS A 140 0.54 -1.81 -17.34
CA HIS A 140 -0.10 -1.04 -16.28
C HIS A 140 0.27 0.45 -16.35
N ILE A 141 1.47 0.78 -16.82
CA ILE A 141 1.90 2.17 -17.06
C ILE A 141 1.06 2.78 -18.17
N TRP A 142 0.96 2.09 -19.31
CA TRP A 142 0.15 2.54 -20.45
C TRP A 142 -1.32 2.71 -20.09
N PHE A 143 -1.86 1.85 -19.23
CA PHE A 143 -3.21 2.00 -18.68
C PHE A 143 -3.37 3.35 -17.97
N TRP A 144 -2.48 3.70 -17.04
CA TRP A 144 -2.55 4.99 -16.34
C TRP A 144 -2.33 6.19 -17.25
N ILE A 145 -1.40 6.10 -18.20
CA ILE A 145 -1.22 7.14 -19.23
C ILE A 145 -2.53 7.34 -20.02
N GLY A 146 -3.19 6.24 -20.42
CA GLY A 146 -4.47 6.28 -21.11
C GLY A 146 -5.59 6.90 -20.27
N VAL A 147 -5.65 6.58 -18.97
CA VAL A 147 -6.62 7.20 -18.04
C VAL A 147 -6.37 8.70 -17.90
N CYS A 148 -5.12 9.14 -17.71
CA CYS A 148 -4.78 10.56 -17.65
C CYS A 148 -5.15 11.30 -18.95
N PHE A 149 -4.87 10.67 -20.10
CA PHE A 149 -5.23 11.23 -21.40
C PHE A 149 -6.75 11.31 -21.60
N LEU A 150 -7.52 10.30 -21.17
CA LEU A 150 -8.98 10.34 -21.22
C LEU A 150 -9.55 11.47 -20.36
N VAL A 151 -9.03 11.65 -19.14
CA VAL A 151 -9.43 12.76 -18.26
C VAL A 151 -9.15 14.11 -18.92
N LEU A 152 -7.99 14.26 -19.58
CA LEU A 152 -7.65 15.47 -20.33
C LEU A 152 -8.57 15.74 -21.53
N LEU A 153 -9.17 14.71 -22.14
CA LEU A 153 -10.11 14.90 -23.25
C LEU A 153 -11.53 15.22 -22.77
N VAL A 154 -11.97 14.60 -21.67
CA VAL A 154 -13.35 14.71 -21.18
C VAL A 154 -13.59 16.00 -20.40
N VAL A 155 -12.63 16.45 -19.60
CA VAL A 155 -12.83 17.64 -18.74
C VAL A 155 -13.06 18.92 -19.54
N PRO A 156 -12.29 19.24 -20.60
CA PRO A 156 -12.49 20.46 -21.40
C PRO A 156 -13.72 20.39 -22.30
N SER A 157 -14.26 19.21 -22.58
CA SER A 157 -15.44 19.04 -23.44
C SER A 157 -16.77 19.15 -22.69
N LEU A 158 -16.75 19.23 -21.36
CA LEU A 158 -17.95 19.43 -20.55
C LEU A 158 -18.53 20.86 -20.65
N PRO A 159 -17.73 21.95 -20.67
CA PRO A 159 -18.24 23.31 -20.80
C PRO A 159 -18.61 23.70 -22.24
N SER A 160 -17.88 23.21 -23.24
CA SER A 160 -18.03 23.61 -24.65
C SER A 160 -19.31 23.09 -25.33
N VAL A 161 -20.10 22.24 -24.66
CA VAL A 161 -21.43 21.82 -25.14
C VAL A 161 -22.48 22.93 -24.93
N LEU A 162 -22.18 23.99 -24.17
CA LEU A 162 -23.13 25.02 -23.75
C LEU A 162 -22.71 26.46 -24.10
N GLU A 163 -22.30 26.74 -25.34
CA GLU A 163 -22.28 28.10 -25.95
C GLU A 163 -21.01 28.98 -25.84
N HIS A 164 -19.88 28.53 -25.27
CA HIS A 164 -18.67 29.38 -25.18
C HIS A 164 -17.69 29.25 -26.36
N SER A 165 -17.05 30.37 -26.73
CA SER A 165 -16.06 30.42 -27.82
C SER A 165 -14.76 29.71 -27.41
N PHE A 166 -14.26 28.81 -28.27
CA PHE A 166 -13.04 28.00 -28.07
C PHE A 166 -11.80 28.81 -27.61
N ALA A 167 -11.73 30.10 -27.93
CA ALA A 167 -10.64 30.98 -27.51
C ALA A 167 -10.55 31.15 -25.98
N GLU A 168 -11.67 31.06 -25.26
CA GLU A 168 -11.73 31.22 -23.80
C GLU A 168 -11.32 29.94 -23.05
N GLU A 169 -11.34 28.77 -23.71
CA GLU A 169 -10.96 27.48 -23.10
C GLU A 169 -9.46 27.16 -23.19
N LEU A 170 -8.71 27.84 -24.07
CA LEU A 170 -7.27 27.68 -24.23
C LEU A 170 -6.44 27.81 -22.93
N PRO A 171 -6.68 28.80 -22.03
CA PRO A 171 -5.94 28.89 -20.78
C PRO A 171 -6.20 27.69 -19.85
N ILE A 172 -7.44 27.18 -19.81
CA ILE A 172 -7.81 26.01 -18.99
C ILE A 172 -7.11 24.77 -19.53
N LEU A 173 -7.13 24.55 -20.84
CA LEU A 173 -6.40 23.45 -21.47
C LEU A 173 -4.89 23.55 -21.19
N GLY A 174 -4.33 24.76 -21.30
CA GLY A 174 -2.93 25.03 -20.97
C GLY A 174 -2.58 24.67 -19.53
N LEU A 175 -3.43 25.04 -18.57
CA LEU A 175 -3.27 24.70 -17.16
C LEU A 175 -3.36 23.19 -16.94
N MET A 176 -4.36 22.52 -17.53
CA MET A 176 -4.52 21.07 -17.41
C MET A 176 -3.31 20.32 -17.97
N VAL A 177 -2.82 20.71 -19.14
CA VAL A 177 -1.61 20.12 -19.74
C VAL A 177 -0.40 20.36 -18.83
N LEU A 178 -0.25 21.58 -18.29
CA LEU A 178 0.84 21.96 -17.39
C LEU A 178 0.86 21.15 -16.10
N PHE A 179 -0.29 20.75 -15.54
CA PHE A 179 -0.33 19.95 -14.30
C PHE A 179 -0.39 18.45 -14.55
N VAL A 180 -1.21 17.98 -15.49
CA VAL A 180 -1.44 16.55 -15.69
C VAL A 180 -0.24 15.88 -16.33
N LEU A 181 0.45 16.51 -17.29
CA LEU A 181 1.62 15.88 -17.93
C LEU A 181 2.76 15.67 -16.93
N PRO A 182 3.19 16.65 -16.11
CA PRO A 182 4.23 16.42 -15.12
C PRO A 182 3.82 15.41 -14.05
N ILE A 183 2.56 15.44 -13.59
CA ILE A 183 2.06 14.45 -12.61
C ILE A 183 2.09 13.05 -13.23
N GLY A 184 1.60 12.89 -14.47
CA GLY A 184 1.61 11.63 -15.20
C GLY A 184 3.03 11.12 -15.48
N ALA A 185 3.94 12.00 -15.89
CA ALA A 185 5.35 11.69 -16.11
C ALA A 185 6.05 11.31 -14.80
N PHE A 186 5.74 12.01 -13.70
CA PHE A 186 6.26 11.70 -12.37
C PHE A 186 5.77 10.33 -11.90
N ILE A 187 4.46 10.06 -11.95
CA ILE A 187 3.89 8.75 -11.59
C ILE A 187 4.50 7.64 -12.45
N SER A 188 4.57 7.84 -13.76
CA SER A 188 5.18 6.88 -14.69
C SER A 188 6.65 6.63 -14.35
N SER A 189 7.42 7.68 -14.08
CA SER A 189 8.83 7.59 -13.69
C SER A 189 9.01 6.82 -12.36
N GLN A 190 8.21 7.12 -11.34
CA GLN A 190 8.25 6.38 -10.07
C GLN A 190 7.96 4.90 -10.29
N ILE A 191 7.01 4.59 -11.17
CA ILE A 191 6.69 3.23 -11.55
C ILE A 191 7.88 2.54 -12.24
N PHE A 192 8.51 3.18 -13.24
CA PHE A 192 9.65 2.60 -13.98
C PHE A 192 10.86 2.32 -13.09
N LEU A 193 11.05 3.15 -12.07
CA LEU A 193 12.15 3.01 -11.11
C LEU A 193 11.81 2.07 -9.95
N SER A 194 10.56 1.61 -9.83
CA SER A 194 10.14 0.69 -8.79
C SER A 194 10.53 -0.75 -9.15
N ARG A 195 11.71 -1.17 -8.70
CA ARG A 195 12.10 -2.57 -8.62
C ARG A 195 12.07 -2.99 -7.16
N HIS A 196 11.59 -4.19 -6.89
CA HIS A 196 11.71 -4.81 -5.57
C HIS A 196 12.46 -6.11 -5.74
N THR A 197 13.59 -6.23 -5.06
CA THR A 197 14.43 -7.42 -5.07
C THR A 197 14.54 -7.93 -3.65
N ILE A 198 14.30 -9.23 -3.48
CA ILE A 198 14.56 -9.94 -2.23
C ILE A 198 15.69 -10.93 -2.46
N GLU A 199 16.70 -10.89 -1.61
CA GLU A 199 17.91 -11.69 -1.69
C GLU A 199 18.12 -12.38 -0.35
N ALA A 200 18.13 -13.72 -0.36
CA ALA A 200 18.51 -14.49 0.81
C ALA A 200 20.03 -14.67 0.82
N THR A 201 20.68 -14.11 1.83
CA THR A 201 22.12 -14.23 2.03
C THR A 201 22.42 -15.31 3.08
N THR A 202 23.68 -15.70 3.19
CA THR A 202 24.11 -16.66 4.22
C THR A 202 23.81 -16.18 5.66
N ARG A 203 23.82 -14.86 5.88
CA ARG A 203 23.63 -14.25 7.21
C ARG A 203 22.19 -13.83 7.50
N GLY A 204 21.37 -13.63 6.46
CA GLY A 204 20.05 -13.05 6.65
C GLY A 204 19.28 -12.82 5.37
N LEU A 205 18.11 -12.21 5.51
CA LEU A 205 17.26 -11.79 4.41
C LEU A 205 17.47 -10.31 4.13
N GLU A 206 17.60 -9.96 2.86
CA GLU A 206 17.75 -8.58 2.42
C GLU A 206 16.69 -8.22 1.39
N THR A 207 16.12 -7.03 1.53
CA THR A 207 15.28 -6.44 0.49
C THR A 207 15.88 -5.15 0.01
N ARG A 208 16.00 -5.04 -1.32
CA ARG A 208 16.34 -3.82 -2.05
C ARG A 208 15.10 -3.32 -2.77
N GLY A 209 14.88 -2.02 -2.72
CA GLY A 209 13.82 -1.37 -3.47
C GLY A 209 12.57 -1.02 -2.68
N GLY A 210 11.78 -0.13 -3.28
CA GLY A 210 10.80 0.69 -2.58
C GLY A 210 11.39 2.06 -2.30
N LYS A 211 11.22 2.98 -3.27
CA LYS A 211 11.28 4.40 -2.95
C LYS A 211 10.00 4.69 -2.16
N GLU A 212 10.06 4.60 -0.83
CA GLU A 212 9.15 5.42 -0.04
C GLU A 212 9.40 6.86 -0.50
N LEU A 213 8.37 7.56 -0.99
CA LEU A 213 8.50 8.88 -1.61
C LEU A 213 9.46 9.76 -0.78
N GLY A 214 10.65 10.04 -1.31
CA GLY A 214 11.66 10.89 -0.68
C GLY A 214 12.72 10.19 0.19
N ALA A 215 12.59 8.91 0.51
CA ALA A 215 13.62 8.16 1.22
C ALA A 215 14.64 7.54 0.24
N ARG A 216 15.93 7.80 0.49
CA ARG A 216 17.06 7.10 -0.15
C ARG A 216 16.79 5.59 -0.08
N GLU A 217 17.07 4.87 -1.16
CA GLU A 217 16.76 3.44 -1.32
C GLU A 217 17.08 2.65 -0.04
N ALA A 218 16.03 2.32 0.72
CA ALA A 218 16.18 1.77 2.05
C ALA A 218 16.48 0.28 1.91
N ARG A 219 17.77 -0.06 1.87
CA ARG A 219 18.24 -1.44 2.00
C ARG A 219 17.89 -1.93 3.41
N LYS A 220 16.91 -2.81 3.51
CA LYS A 220 16.54 -3.48 4.78
C LYS A 220 17.20 -4.84 4.82
N ARG A 221 17.89 -5.14 5.92
CA ARG A 221 18.58 -6.41 6.14
C ARG A 221 18.26 -6.91 7.54
N MET A 222 17.79 -8.15 7.63
CA MET A 222 17.50 -8.83 8.88
C MET A 222 18.34 -10.09 8.94
N ASN A 223 19.09 -10.28 10.03
CA ASN A 223 19.82 -11.53 10.20
C ASN A 223 18.87 -12.67 10.61
N TRP A 224 19.26 -13.90 10.33
CA TRP A 224 18.40 -15.06 10.60
C TRP A 224 18.11 -15.23 12.09
N GLU A 225 19.09 -14.98 12.95
CA GLU A 225 18.99 -15.08 14.42
C GLU A 225 18.10 -14.00 15.05
N GLU A 226 17.84 -12.90 14.35
CA GLU A 226 16.97 -11.82 14.84
C GLU A 226 15.49 -12.08 14.55
N ALA A 227 15.18 -13.02 13.65
CA ALA A 227 13.83 -13.33 13.25
C ALA A 227 13.03 -13.92 14.41
N ARG A 228 11.82 -13.38 14.63
CA ARG A 228 10.91 -13.81 15.70
C ARG A 228 9.55 -14.27 15.19
N LEU A 229 9.15 -13.84 13.99
CA LEU A 229 7.88 -14.23 13.37
C LEU A 229 8.06 -14.41 11.87
N PHE A 230 7.57 -15.53 11.35
CA PHE A 230 7.39 -15.78 9.93
C PHE A 230 5.89 -15.92 9.64
N ALA A 231 5.32 -14.97 8.90
CA ALA A 231 3.89 -14.89 8.67
C ALA A 231 3.56 -14.65 7.20
N ARG A 232 2.35 -15.04 6.81
CA ARG A 232 1.73 -14.70 5.54
C ARG A 232 0.33 -14.12 5.72
N TYR A 233 -0.10 -13.29 4.79
CA TYR A 233 -1.49 -12.88 4.67
C TYR A 233 -1.84 -12.52 3.22
N THR A 234 -3.12 -12.56 2.90
CA THR A 234 -3.65 -12.12 1.61
C THR A 234 -4.46 -10.84 1.80
N PHE A 235 -4.31 -9.88 0.89
CA PHE A 235 -5.23 -8.74 0.88
C PHE A 235 -6.56 -9.19 0.28
N PRO A 236 -7.71 -8.71 0.80
CA PRO A 236 -8.98 -8.86 0.12
C PRO A 236 -8.87 -8.14 -1.23
N GLY A 237 -8.86 -8.90 -2.32
CA GLY A 237 -8.84 -8.33 -3.66
C GLY A 237 -10.13 -7.57 -3.95
N ILE A 238 -10.05 -6.52 -4.78
CA ILE A 238 -11.21 -5.68 -5.17
C ILE A 238 -12.32 -6.49 -5.88
N LEU A 239 -12.02 -7.73 -6.31
CA LEU A 239 -12.97 -8.66 -6.94
C LEU A 239 -12.85 -10.09 -6.38
N GLY A 240 -12.49 -10.23 -5.10
CA GLY A 240 -12.36 -11.53 -4.43
C GLY A 240 -11.21 -12.43 -4.91
N ARG A 241 -10.54 -12.10 -6.03
CA ARG A 241 -9.37 -12.85 -6.51
C ARG A 241 -8.16 -12.61 -5.60
N ARG A 242 -7.73 -13.66 -4.89
CA ARG A 242 -6.49 -13.70 -4.09
C ARG A 242 -5.28 -13.85 -5.01
N SER A 243 -4.90 -12.81 -5.73
CA SER A 243 -3.78 -12.86 -6.69
C SER A 243 -2.41 -12.56 -6.08
N LEU A 244 -2.37 -12.16 -4.79
CA LEU A 244 -1.16 -11.71 -4.12
C LEU A 244 -1.13 -12.17 -2.66
N ILE A 245 -0.10 -12.95 -2.31
CA ILE A 245 0.20 -13.29 -0.91
C ILE A 245 1.35 -12.40 -0.45
N PHE A 246 1.24 -11.87 0.75
CA PHE A 246 2.33 -11.16 1.42
C PHE A 246 2.98 -12.09 2.40
N TYR A 247 4.30 -12.15 2.34
CA TYR A 247 5.10 -12.83 3.33
C TYR A 247 5.85 -11.78 4.13
N GLU A 248 5.99 -12.03 5.42
CA GLU A 248 6.67 -11.15 6.34
C GLU A 248 7.58 -11.96 7.26
N LEU A 249 8.83 -11.49 7.39
CA LEU A 249 9.76 -11.89 8.42
C LEU A 249 9.94 -10.70 9.36
N SER A 250 9.67 -10.89 10.64
CA SER A 250 9.70 -9.80 11.63
C SER A 250 10.71 -10.10 12.74
N SER A 251 11.51 -9.11 13.09
CA SER A 251 12.36 -9.09 14.27
C SER A 251 11.77 -8.14 15.31
N ALA A 252 12.52 -7.87 16.38
CA ALA A 252 12.11 -6.88 17.38
C ALA A 252 12.13 -5.44 16.85
N THR A 253 12.98 -5.15 15.87
CA THR A 253 13.26 -3.78 15.42
C THR A 253 12.82 -3.51 13.98
N MET A 254 12.60 -4.55 13.17
CA MET A 254 12.22 -4.37 11.77
C MET A 254 11.29 -5.46 11.25
N VAL A 255 10.62 -5.13 10.14
CA VAL A 255 9.79 -6.05 9.36
C VAL A 255 10.30 -6.03 7.92
N ILE A 256 10.62 -7.21 7.39
CA ILE A 256 10.89 -7.43 5.97
C ILE A 256 9.65 -8.07 5.36
N SER A 257 9.03 -7.39 4.40
CA SER A 257 7.85 -7.90 3.69
C SER A 257 8.15 -8.07 2.20
N TRP A 258 7.71 -9.19 1.63
CA TRP A 258 7.76 -9.42 0.19
C TRP A 258 6.43 -9.96 -0.32
N ARG A 259 6.33 -10.13 -1.64
CA ARG A 259 5.09 -10.45 -2.34
C ARG A 259 5.28 -11.73 -3.15
N TRP A 260 4.35 -12.66 -3.01
CA TRP A 260 4.16 -13.79 -3.89
C TRP A 260 2.98 -13.52 -4.82
N VAL A 261 3.28 -13.27 -6.10
CA VAL A 261 2.28 -13.07 -7.16
C VAL A 261 1.80 -14.44 -7.64
N LEU A 262 0.55 -14.80 -7.38
CA LEU A 262 0.02 -16.12 -7.77
C LEU A 262 -0.36 -16.21 -9.25
N ASP A 263 -0.86 -15.10 -9.81
CA ASP A 263 -1.21 -15.01 -11.23
C ASP A 263 -0.51 -13.78 -11.85
N PRO A 264 0.73 -13.94 -12.34
CA PRO A 264 1.45 -12.88 -13.01
C PRO A 264 0.89 -12.53 -14.38
N HIS A 265 -0.04 -13.30 -14.96
CA HIS A 265 -0.64 -12.99 -16.26
C HIS A 265 -1.89 -12.13 -16.15
N SER A 266 -2.54 -12.10 -14.99
CA SER A 266 -3.70 -11.24 -14.73
C SER A 266 -3.47 -9.78 -15.17
N PRO A 267 -4.37 -9.19 -15.97
CA PRO A 267 -4.25 -7.79 -16.41
C PRO A 267 -4.38 -6.81 -15.25
N LEU A 268 -5.02 -7.22 -14.17
CA LEU A 268 -5.21 -6.43 -12.95
C LEU A 268 -4.01 -6.52 -12.00
N MET A 269 -3.06 -7.43 -12.25
CA MET A 269 -1.84 -7.55 -11.45
C MET A 269 -0.76 -6.62 -12.00
N PRO A 270 -0.39 -5.54 -11.29
CA PRO A 270 0.59 -4.60 -11.80
C PRO A 270 2.01 -5.14 -11.73
N TRP A 271 2.28 -6.18 -10.94
CA TRP A 271 3.61 -6.76 -10.77
C TRP A 271 3.83 -7.95 -11.71
N CYS A 272 5.05 -8.10 -12.23
CA CYS A 272 5.50 -9.33 -12.88
C CYS A 272 6.90 -9.72 -12.41
N PRO A 273 7.20 -11.03 -12.32
CA PRO A 273 8.55 -11.50 -12.07
C PRO A 273 9.46 -11.19 -13.27
N LEU A 274 10.75 -11.01 -12.98
CA LEU A 274 11.76 -10.87 -14.02
C LEU A 274 12.09 -12.21 -14.70
N VAL A 275 11.99 -13.30 -13.93
CA VAL A 275 12.19 -14.69 -14.37
C VAL A 275 10.87 -15.31 -14.85
N PRO A 276 10.90 -16.45 -15.59
CA PRO A 276 9.70 -17.20 -15.95
C PRO A 276 8.84 -17.55 -14.73
N VAL A 277 7.53 -17.69 -14.93
CA VAL A 277 6.55 -17.81 -13.84
C VAL A 277 6.79 -19.07 -13.00
N GLU A 278 7.05 -20.19 -13.64
CA GLU A 278 7.31 -21.48 -12.99
C GLU A 278 8.56 -21.41 -12.10
N GLU A 279 9.63 -20.81 -12.62
CA GLU A 279 10.87 -20.60 -11.87
C GLU A 279 10.66 -19.62 -10.73
N TYR A 280 9.88 -18.56 -10.92
CA TYR A 280 9.50 -17.64 -9.86
C TYR A 280 8.75 -18.34 -8.71
N HIS A 281 7.77 -19.19 -9.01
CA HIS A 281 7.05 -19.94 -7.99
C HIS A 281 7.98 -20.90 -7.23
N ARG A 282 8.88 -21.58 -7.95
CA ARG A 282 9.91 -22.43 -7.34
C ARG A 282 10.83 -21.63 -6.42
N GLN A 283 11.37 -20.49 -6.88
CA GLN A 283 12.24 -19.63 -6.06
C GLN A 283 11.51 -19.10 -4.81
N MET A 284 10.22 -18.79 -4.92
CA MET A 284 9.40 -18.36 -3.78
C MET A 284 9.17 -19.49 -2.76
N GLN A 285 8.98 -20.72 -3.22
CA GLN A 285 8.90 -21.91 -2.37
C GLN A 285 10.24 -22.19 -1.69
N ASP A 286 11.33 -22.22 -2.46
CA ASP A 286 12.69 -22.41 -1.97
C ASP A 286 13.07 -21.36 -0.92
N LEU A 287 12.63 -20.11 -1.11
CA LEU A 287 12.82 -19.04 -0.13
C LEU A 287 12.09 -19.33 1.19
N CYS A 288 10.84 -19.81 1.13
CA CYS A 288 10.09 -20.14 2.34
C CYS A 288 10.71 -21.32 3.10
N GLU A 289 11.15 -22.36 2.38
CA GLU A 289 11.86 -23.51 2.96
C GLU A 289 13.19 -23.09 3.59
N LEU A 290 13.95 -22.23 2.91
CA LEU A 290 15.20 -21.67 3.45
C LEU A 290 14.97 -20.88 4.74
N ILE A 291 13.90 -20.07 4.80
CA ILE A 291 13.56 -19.30 6.01
C ILE A 291 13.26 -20.24 7.17
N VAL A 292 12.41 -21.26 6.97
CA VAL A 292 12.11 -22.26 8.02
C VAL A 292 13.37 -23.00 8.45
N MET A 293 14.21 -23.43 7.50
CA MET A 293 15.48 -24.09 7.79
C MET A 293 16.43 -23.21 8.62
N LYS A 294 16.53 -21.91 8.30
CA LYS A 294 17.48 -21.00 8.94
C LYS A 294 17.01 -20.47 10.29
N THR A 295 15.71 -20.31 10.46
CA THR A 295 15.13 -19.66 11.65
C THR A 295 14.44 -20.64 12.60
N GLY A 296 14.05 -21.82 12.13
CA GLY A 296 13.21 -22.76 12.87
C GLY A 296 11.78 -22.26 13.11
N LEU A 297 11.41 -21.11 12.55
CA LEU A 297 10.09 -20.51 12.77
C LEU A 297 9.04 -21.19 11.89
N PRO A 298 7.87 -21.55 12.44
CA PRO A 298 6.75 -22.01 11.62
C PRO A 298 6.12 -20.83 10.86
N LEU A 299 5.46 -21.14 9.76
CA LEU A 299 4.72 -20.17 8.98
C LEU A 299 3.30 -20.00 9.54
N TYR A 300 2.97 -18.77 9.94
CA TYR A 300 1.63 -18.39 10.39
C TYR A 300 0.81 -17.75 9.28
N ASP A 301 -0.48 -18.10 9.16
CA ASP A 301 -1.47 -17.39 8.37
C ASP A 301 -2.17 -16.35 9.25
N VAL A 302 -1.81 -15.08 9.10
CA VAL A 302 -2.45 -13.99 9.86
C VAL A 302 -3.61 -13.37 9.09
N SER A 303 -4.05 -13.98 7.99
CA SER A 303 -5.25 -13.57 7.28
C SER A 303 -6.50 -14.15 7.94
N GLU A 304 -7.57 -13.35 7.98
CA GLU A 304 -8.87 -13.72 8.57
C GLU A 304 -9.56 -14.87 7.81
N SER A 305 -9.16 -15.11 6.57
CA SER A 305 -9.85 -16.01 5.65
C SER A 305 -9.52 -17.50 5.78
N GLY A 306 -8.78 -17.88 6.82
CA GLY A 306 -8.38 -19.27 7.09
C GLY A 306 -9.49 -20.15 7.68
N HIS A 307 -10.66 -19.58 8.01
CA HIS A 307 -11.77 -20.31 8.65
C HIS A 307 -12.87 -20.79 7.69
N ASP A 308 -12.81 -20.47 6.39
CA ASP A 308 -13.83 -20.86 5.41
C ASP A 308 -13.45 -22.09 4.56
N GLY A 309 -12.58 -22.95 5.10
CA GLY A 309 -12.14 -24.20 4.47
C GLY A 309 -13.09 -25.36 4.74
#